data_AF-A0A558FR87-F1
#
_entry.id   AF-A0A558FR87-F1
#
_cell.length_a   1.000
_cell.length_b   1.000
_cell.length_c   1.000
_cell.angle_alpha   90.00
_cell.angle_beta   90.00
_cell.angle_gamma   90.00
#
_symmetry.space_group_name_H-M   'P 1'
#
loop_
_entity.id
_entity.type
_entity.pdbx_description
1 polymer ?
#
loop_
_entity_poly.entity_id
_entity_poly.type
_entity_poly.pdbx_seq_one_letter_code
_entity_poly.pdbx_strand_id
1 'polypeptide(L)'
;MLSTHRTFVTNASAAETTEDAVELATAGVAGRYDWAERDAAVADFRSRLNPALTNVERARPGGVALTTNDSAASGWALRNCPDGPSREFGPCVADDGVVVQERAGETTVVAVLVDVRIATPRSRTDLTVAARPN
;
A
#
# COMPACT_ATOMS: atom_id res chain seq x y z
N MET A 1 14.23 27.50 -28.43
CA MET A 1 14.57 26.11 -28.04
C MET A 1 13.56 25.69 -26.97
N LEU A 2 12.70 24.71 -27.27
CA LEU A 2 11.54 24.35 -26.46
C LEU A 2 11.92 23.49 -25.24
N SER A 3 11.69 24.06 -24.07
CA SER A 3 11.04 23.51 -22.85
C SER A 3 11.28 22.04 -22.47
N THR A 4 12.10 21.83 -21.43
CA THR A 4 12.37 20.56 -20.74
C THR A 4 11.48 20.36 -19.49
N HIS A 5 10.17 20.60 -19.56
CA HIS A 5 9.29 20.52 -18.38
C HIS A 5 7.97 19.82 -18.70
N ARG A 6 7.86 18.49 -18.51
CA ARG A 6 6.57 17.81 -18.21
C ARG A 6 6.56 16.31 -17.86
N THR A 7 7.64 15.70 -17.37
CA THR A 7 7.60 14.25 -17.03
C THR A 7 7.36 13.95 -15.53
N PHE A 8 7.52 14.93 -14.62
CA PHE A 8 7.38 14.68 -13.17
C PHE A 8 5.95 14.78 -12.62
N VAL A 9 5.03 15.50 -13.29
CA VAL A 9 3.70 15.82 -12.74
C VAL A 9 2.71 14.64 -12.83
N THR A 10 2.90 13.69 -13.75
CA THR A 10 2.00 12.53 -13.88
C THR A 10 2.27 11.41 -12.89
N ASN A 11 3.51 11.24 -12.41
CA ASN A 11 3.86 10.18 -11.45
C ASN A 11 3.44 10.53 -10.02
N ALA A 12 3.59 11.80 -9.63
CA ALA A 12 3.09 12.31 -8.34
C ALA A 12 1.60 12.00 -8.18
N SER A 13 0.81 12.17 -9.26
CA SER A 13 -0.62 11.90 -9.21
C SER A 13 -1.02 10.42 -9.11
N ALA A 14 -0.19 9.46 -9.57
CA ALA A 14 -0.52 8.04 -9.44
C ALA A 14 -0.22 7.52 -8.03
N ALA A 15 0.89 7.97 -7.44
CA ALA A 15 1.23 7.69 -6.05
C ALA A 15 0.20 8.34 -5.11
N GLU A 16 -0.14 9.61 -5.31
CA GLU A 16 -1.13 10.34 -4.51
C GLU A 16 -2.52 9.67 -4.54
N THR A 17 -3.04 9.32 -5.74
CA THR A 17 -4.34 8.60 -5.79
C THR A 17 -4.26 7.18 -5.20
N THR A 18 -3.08 6.56 -5.19
CA THR A 18 -2.86 5.27 -4.52
C THR A 18 -2.88 5.45 -3.01
N GLU A 19 -2.23 6.48 -2.48
CA GLU A 19 -2.24 6.82 -1.05
C GLU A 19 -3.66 7.12 -0.56
N ASP A 20 -4.44 7.91 -1.31
CA ASP A 20 -5.86 8.15 -1.01
C ASP A 20 -6.68 6.86 -0.95
N ALA A 21 -6.46 5.95 -1.90
CA ALA A 21 -7.14 4.65 -1.93
C ALA A 21 -6.79 3.79 -0.70
N VAL A 22 -5.53 3.85 -0.25
CA VAL A 22 -5.05 3.14 0.94
C VAL A 22 -5.65 3.73 2.21
N GLU A 23 -5.72 5.05 2.30
CA GLU A 23 -6.34 5.74 3.44
C GLU A 23 -7.82 5.35 3.58
N LEU A 24 -8.58 5.39 2.48
CA LEU A 24 -9.99 4.97 2.46
C LEU A 24 -10.18 3.50 2.82
N ALA A 25 -9.32 2.61 2.31
CA ALA A 25 -9.38 1.20 2.64
C ALA A 25 -9.07 0.96 4.13
N THR A 26 -8.10 1.70 4.69
CA THR A 26 -7.70 1.61 6.11
C THR A 26 -8.83 2.07 7.02
N ALA A 27 -9.43 3.23 6.74
CA ALA A 27 -10.59 3.74 7.46
C ALA A 27 -11.78 2.74 7.42
N GLY A 28 -11.86 1.93 6.36
CA GLY A 28 -12.83 0.87 6.21
C GLY A 28 -12.67 -0.32 7.16
N VAL A 29 -11.48 -0.56 7.73
CA VAL A 29 -11.19 -1.72 8.59
C VAL A 29 -10.77 -1.35 10.01
N ALA A 30 -10.43 -0.08 10.26
CA ALA A 30 -9.98 0.41 11.56
C ALA A 30 -10.97 0.09 12.70
N GLY A 31 -10.46 -0.52 13.77
CA GLY A 31 -11.23 -0.87 14.99
C GLY A 31 -12.34 -1.90 14.79
N ARG A 32 -12.32 -2.67 13.68
CA ARG A 32 -13.36 -3.66 13.38
C ARG A 32 -12.96 -5.11 13.65
N TYR A 33 -11.68 -5.37 13.81
CA TYR A 33 -11.13 -6.71 13.88
C TYR A 33 -10.17 -6.82 15.05
N ASP A 34 -10.38 -7.83 15.89
CA ASP A 34 -9.41 -8.21 16.90
C ASP A 34 -8.14 -8.75 16.21
N TRP A 35 -7.01 -8.77 16.93
CA TRP A 35 -5.75 -9.29 16.40
C TRP A 35 -5.82 -10.78 16.01
N ALA A 36 -6.69 -11.54 16.68
CA ALA A 36 -6.96 -12.91 16.33
C ALA A 36 -7.57 -13.05 14.91
N GLU A 37 -8.21 -11.99 14.41
CA GLU A 37 -8.90 -11.93 13.13
C GLU A 37 -8.10 -11.17 12.05
N ARG A 38 -6.80 -10.98 12.26
CA ARG A 38 -5.94 -10.18 11.37
C ARG A 38 -5.99 -10.62 9.89
N ASP A 39 -6.09 -11.92 9.62
CA ASP A 39 -6.18 -12.45 8.25
C ASP A 39 -7.49 -11.99 7.58
N ALA A 40 -8.59 -11.92 8.35
CA ALA A 40 -9.86 -11.38 7.87
C ALA A 40 -9.80 -9.86 7.67
N ALA A 41 -9.09 -9.13 8.54
CA ALA A 41 -8.86 -7.70 8.38
C ALA A 41 -8.06 -7.39 7.10
N VAL A 42 -7.01 -8.16 6.80
CA VAL A 42 -6.22 -8.04 5.57
C VAL A 42 -7.08 -8.35 4.35
N ALA A 43 -7.89 -9.40 4.39
CA ALA A 43 -8.80 -9.75 3.30
C ALA A 43 -9.85 -8.65 3.02
N ASP A 44 -10.49 -8.10 4.06
CA ASP A 44 -11.46 -7.00 3.92
C ASP A 44 -10.77 -5.73 3.38
N PHE A 45 -9.61 -5.37 3.94
CA PHE A 45 -8.82 -4.24 3.46
C PHE A 45 -8.50 -4.38 1.97
N ARG A 46 -8.01 -5.54 1.53
CA ARG A 46 -7.71 -5.81 0.12
C ARG A 46 -8.95 -5.80 -0.76
N SER A 47 -10.09 -6.30 -0.27
CA SER A 47 -11.36 -6.26 -1.00
C SER A 47 -11.82 -4.82 -1.30
N ARG A 48 -11.45 -3.87 -0.45
CA ARG A 48 -11.72 -2.43 -0.61
C ARG A 48 -10.66 -1.75 -1.48
N LEU A 49 -9.38 -2.09 -1.29
CA LEU A 49 -8.26 -1.48 -1.98
C LEU A 49 -8.22 -1.86 -3.47
N ASN A 50 -8.40 -3.14 -3.80
CA ASN A 50 -8.23 -3.65 -5.16
C ASN A 50 -9.11 -2.93 -6.20
N PRO A 51 -10.43 -2.72 -5.96
CA PRO A 51 -11.26 -1.94 -6.88
C PRO A 51 -10.77 -0.49 -7.05
N ALA A 52 -10.26 0.13 -6.00
CA ALA A 52 -9.72 1.49 -6.06
C ALA A 52 -8.46 1.54 -6.92
N LEU A 53 -7.51 0.59 -6.74
CA LEU A 53 -6.33 0.47 -7.59
C LEU A 53 -6.72 0.28 -9.06
N THR A 54 -7.66 -0.62 -9.36
CA THR A 54 -8.16 -0.81 -10.73
C THR A 54 -8.78 0.45 -11.32
N ASN A 55 -9.44 1.29 -10.52
CA ASN A 55 -9.96 2.57 -10.99
C ASN A 55 -8.83 3.56 -11.32
N VAL A 56 -7.74 3.58 -10.53
CA VAL A 56 -6.54 4.36 -10.84
C VAL A 56 -5.92 3.87 -12.15
N GLU A 57 -5.80 2.56 -12.36
CA GLU A 57 -5.29 1.98 -13.61
C GLU A 57 -6.10 2.45 -14.83
N ARG A 58 -7.44 2.37 -14.75
CA ARG A 58 -8.34 2.77 -15.83
C ARG A 58 -8.32 4.27 -16.12
N ALA A 59 -8.06 5.11 -15.12
CA ALA A 59 -8.02 6.56 -15.27
C ALA A 59 -6.75 7.07 -15.99
N ARG A 60 -5.77 6.21 -16.26
CA ARG A 60 -4.46 6.61 -16.79
C ARG A 60 -4.27 6.21 -18.26
N PRO A 61 -4.48 7.13 -19.22
CA PRO A 61 -4.13 6.89 -20.60
C PRO A 61 -2.62 6.70 -20.73
N GLY A 62 -2.18 5.52 -21.16
CA GLY A 62 -0.75 5.17 -21.30
C GLY A 62 -0.28 3.99 -20.45
N GLY A 63 -1.16 3.34 -19.68
CA GLY A 63 -0.88 2.05 -19.05
C GLY A 63 -0.09 2.16 -17.75
N VAL A 64 -0.81 2.17 -16.63
CA VAL A 64 -0.27 1.88 -15.30
C VAL A 64 -0.87 0.56 -14.81
N ALA A 65 -0.07 -0.25 -14.14
CA ALA A 65 -0.52 -1.42 -13.40
C ALA A 65 -0.08 -1.27 -11.94
N LEU A 66 -0.99 -1.57 -11.01
CA LEU A 66 -0.86 -1.42 -9.57
C LEU A 66 -1.17 -2.77 -8.92
N THR A 67 -0.22 -3.32 -8.17
CA THR A 67 -0.38 -4.62 -7.51
C THR A 67 0.26 -4.61 -6.13
N THR A 68 -0.38 -5.21 -5.13
CA THR A 68 0.24 -5.41 -3.82
C THR A 68 1.46 -6.33 -3.94
N ASN A 69 2.50 -6.06 -3.14
CA ASN A 69 3.77 -6.78 -3.17
C ASN A 69 4.11 -7.36 -1.79
N ASP A 70 3.88 -8.67 -1.66
CA ASP A 70 4.11 -9.45 -0.43
C ASP A 70 5.58 -9.48 0.00
N SER A 71 6.50 -9.65 -0.95
CA SER A 71 7.94 -9.67 -0.67
C SER A 71 8.45 -8.32 -0.16
N ALA A 72 7.94 -7.22 -0.74
CA ALA A 72 8.26 -5.88 -0.29
C ALA A 72 7.66 -5.62 1.09
N ALA A 73 6.44 -6.10 1.36
CA ALA A 73 5.79 -5.96 2.66
C ALA A 73 6.55 -6.70 3.76
N SER A 74 6.94 -7.94 3.49
CA SER A 74 7.80 -8.73 4.38
C SER A 74 9.12 -8.01 4.66
N GLY A 75 9.80 -7.53 3.61
CA GLY A 75 11.05 -6.80 3.77
C GLY A 75 10.89 -5.46 4.50
N TRP A 76 9.75 -4.79 4.31
CA TRP A 76 9.43 -3.56 5.02
C TRP A 76 9.15 -3.82 6.50
N ALA A 77 8.37 -4.86 6.84
CA ALA A 77 8.05 -5.23 8.21
C ALA A 77 9.32 -5.54 9.00
N LEU A 78 10.23 -6.33 8.42
CA LEU A 78 11.54 -6.64 9.03
C LEU A 78 12.39 -5.41 9.36
N ARG A 79 12.23 -4.30 8.62
CA ARG A 79 13.01 -3.07 8.84
C ARG A 79 12.31 -2.06 9.75
N ASN A 80 10.98 -2.10 9.82
CA ASN A 80 10.18 -1.05 10.44
C ASN A 80 9.39 -1.51 11.67
N CYS A 81 9.33 -2.81 11.93
CA CYS A 81 8.68 -3.36 13.11
C CYS A 81 9.74 -3.83 14.11
N PRO A 82 9.86 -3.15 15.27
CA PRO A 82 10.74 -3.58 16.34
C PRO A 82 10.28 -4.92 16.94
N ASP A 83 11.20 -5.86 17.06
CA ASP A 83 10.98 -7.12 17.76
C ASP A 83 11.46 -7.07 19.22
N GLY A 84 11.11 -8.10 20.00
CA GLY A 84 11.62 -8.30 21.35
C GLY A 84 10.78 -7.66 22.47
N PRO A 85 11.30 -7.66 23.72
CA PRO A 85 10.53 -7.26 24.91
C PRO A 85 10.30 -5.76 25.04
N SER A 86 11.09 -4.95 24.34
CA SER A 86 11.07 -3.48 24.42
C SER A 86 10.22 -2.83 23.32
N ARG A 87 9.38 -3.61 22.62
CA ARG A 87 8.47 -3.08 21.60
C ARG A 87 7.30 -2.33 22.26
N GLU A 88 6.90 -1.22 21.66
CA GLU A 88 5.76 -0.41 22.11
C GLU A 88 4.41 -1.06 21.78
N PHE A 89 4.34 -1.74 20.64
CA PHE A 89 3.13 -2.40 20.14
C PHE A 89 3.32 -3.91 20.07
N GLY A 90 2.24 -4.64 19.82
CA GLY A 90 2.32 -6.08 19.64
C GLY A 90 3.03 -6.49 18.33
N PRO A 91 3.04 -7.79 18.00
CA PRO A 91 3.67 -8.30 16.79
C PRO A 91 3.20 -7.59 15.52
N CYS A 92 4.12 -7.47 14.56
CA CYS A 92 3.80 -7.13 13.18
C CYS A 92 3.73 -8.39 12.33
N VAL A 93 2.83 -8.38 11.35
CA VAL A 93 2.73 -9.41 10.32
C VAL A 93 2.61 -8.73 8.96
N ALA A 94 3.41 -9.17 8.00
CA ALA A 94 3.16 -8.91 6.60
C ALA A 94 2.34 -10.07 6.04
N ASP A 95 1.22 -9.75 5.42
CA ASP A 95 0.36 -10.70 4.74
C ASP A 95 -0.16 -10.05 3.46
N ASP A 96 0.10 -10.72 2.34
CA ASP A 96 -0.50 -10.37 1.07
C ASP A 96 -0.20 -8.90 0.67
N GLY A 97 1.05 -8.46 0.90
CA GLY A 97 1.48 -7.10 0.61
C GLY A 97 0.98 -6.00 1.57
N VAL A 98 0.22 -6.37 2.60
CA VAL A 98 -0.25 -5.49 3.67
C VAL A 98 0.55 -5.80 4.94
N VAL A 99 0.95 -4.77 5.69
CA VAL A 99 1.59 -4.93 6.99
C VAL A 99 0.60 -4.48 8.06
N VAL A 100 0.29 -5.39 8.97
CA VAL A 100 -0.56 -5.17 10.14
C VAL A 100 0.24 -5.29 11.42
N GLN A 101 -0.22 -4.60 12.46
CA GLN A 101 0.37 -4.62 13.79
C GLN A 101 -0.72 -4.71 14.84
N GLU A 102 -0.49 -5.53 15.85
CA GLU A 102 -1.37 -5.58 17.03
C GLU A 102 -1.22 -4.30 17.85
N ARG A 103 -2.34 -3.60 18.08
CA ARG A 103 -2.41 -2.43 18.96
C ARG A 103 -3.60 -2.58 19.89
N ALA A 104 -3.35 -2.63 21.19
CA ALA A 104 -4.40 -2.81 22.21
C ALA A 104 -5.34 -4.01 21.94
N GLY A 105 -4.83 -5.09 21.34
CA GLY A 105 -5.61 -6.28 20.97
C GLY A 105 -6.31 -6.19 19.61
N GLU A 106 -6.24 -5.06 18.92
CA GLU A 106 -6.86 -4.84 17.60
C GLU A 106 -5.86 -4.99 16.45
N THR A 107 -6.35 -5.36 15.28
CA THR A 107 -5.57 -5.35 14.03
C THR A 107 -5.50 -3.95 13.45
N THR A 108 -4.30 -3.34 13.43
CA THR A 108 -4.06 -2.04 12.77
C THR A 108 -3.23 -2.23 11.50
N VAL A 109 -3.71 -1.72 10.36
CA VAL A 109 -2.88 -1.61 9.15
C VAL A 109 -1.85 -0.50 9.35
N VAL A 110 -0.57 -0.79 9.15
CA VAL A 110 0.53 0.19 9.34
C VAL A 110 1.29 0.50 8.06
N ALA A 111 1.18 -0.35 7.04
CA ALA A 111 1.65 -0.07 5.69
C ALA A 111 1.00 -1.02 4.68
N VAL A 112 1.02 -0.61 3.41
CA VAL A 112 0.81 -1.49 2.26
C VAL A 112 1.85 -1.19 1.20
N LEU A 113 2.36 -2.24 0.59
CA LEU A 113 3.41 -2.17 -0.41
C LEU A 113 2.79 -2.45 -1.77
N VAL A 114 2.88 -1.48 -2.67
CA VAL A 114 2.27 -1.54 -4.00
C VAL A 114 3.36 -1.34 -5.05
N ASP A 115 3.48 -2.30 -5.95
CA ASP A 115 4.26 -2.14 -7.17
C ASP A 115 3.48 -1.29 -8.17
N VAL A 116 4.15 -0.27 -8.69
CA VAL A 116 3.66 0.61 -9.74
C VAL A 116 4.48 0.36 -10.99
N ARG A 117 3.84 -0.16 -12.02
CA ARG A 117 4.44 -0.39 -13.33
C ARG A 117 3.82 0.55 -14.35
N ILE A 118 4.64 1.43 -14.91
CA ILE A 118 4.23 2.38 -15.96
C ILE A 118 4.88 1.93 -17.27
N ALA A 119 4.07 1.66 -18.29
CA ALA A 119 4.53 1.15 -19.58
C ALA A 119 4.08 2.07 -20.72
N THR A 120 4.95 2.99 -21.13
CA THR A 120 4.73 3.83 -22.31
C THR A 120 5.39 3.21 -23.55
N PRO A 121 5.03 3.63 -24.77
CA PRO A 121 5.71 3.17 -25.98
C PRO A 121 7.23 3.43 -26.02
N ARG A 122 7.74 4.33 -25.17
CA ARG A 122 9.16 4.75 -25.17
C ARG A 122 9.90 4.42 -23.88
N SER A 123 9.21 4.06 -22.81
CA SER A 123 9.82 3.84 -21.50
C SER A 123 9.01 2.86 -20.65
N ARG A 124 9.71 2.12 -19.81
CA ARG A 124 9.14 1.32 -18.75
C ARG A 124 9.73 1.78 -17.42
N THR A 125 8.88 1.96 -16.43
CA THR A 125 9.28 2.31 -15.07
C THR A 125 8.58 1.35 -14.11
N ASP A 126 9.37 0.70 -13.26
CA ASP A 126 8.90 -0.16 -12.18
C ASP A 126 9.39 0.47 -10.88
N LEU A 127 8.48 0.75 -9.94
CA LEU A 127 8.82 1.19 -8.59
C LEU A 127 7.90 0.51 -7.56
N THR A 128 8.34 0.45 -6.32
CA THR A 128 7.50 -0.01 -5.20
C THR A 128 7.27 1.16 -4.26
N VAL A 129 6.01 1.43 -3.94
CA VAL A 129 5.58 2.47 -3.01
C VAL A 129 5.17 1.82 -1.70
N ALA A 130 5.61 2.40 -0.58
CA ALA A 130 5.10 2.09 0.74
C ALA A 130 4.11 3.16 1.17
N ALA A 131 2.82 2.86 1.06
CA ALA A 131 1.77 3.74 1.55
C ALA A 131 1.53 3.45 3.03
N ARG A 132 1.51 4.50 3.85
CA ARG A 132 1.21 4.44 5.27
C ARG A 132 -0.10 5.19 5.52
N PRO A 133 -1.04 4.63 6.29
CA PRO A 133 -2.18 5.41 6.78
C PRO A 133 -1.69 6.49 7.74
N ASN A 134 -2.30 7.68 7.71
CA ASN A 134 -1.92 8.82 8.55
C ASN A 134 -2.56 8.80 9.95
#